data_AF-A0A7L9C7K0-F1
#
_entry.id   AF-A0A7L9C7K0-F1
#
_cell.length_a   1.000
_cell.length_b   1.000
_cell.length_c   1.000
_cell.angle_alpha   90.00
_cell.angle_beta   90.00
_cell.angle_gamma   90.00
#
_symmetry.space_group_name_H-M   'P 1'
#
loop_
_entity.id
_entity.type
_entity.pdbx_description
1 polymer ?
#
loop_
_entity_poly.entity_id
_entity_poly.type
_entity_poly.pdbx_seq_one_letter_code
_entity_poly.pdbx_strand_id
1 'polypeptide(L)'
;MDKRKIIDILSSLAAEYKILLNNTMEIKKVLLGDLNEDILKEAFNTRGLLIKKMNSSIKYYNSIKEFVGPTDSTGWDTEINEPLQKIKKKLNAIVVLNEDIVSLIKQRINEITSSLVKIQEGKHFVGTIKKHYNNTPSLVDLCG
;
A
#
# COMPACT_ATOMS: atom_id res chain seq x y z
N MET A 1 12.25 32.55 17.45
CA MET A 1 11.04 31.90 16.88
C MET A 1 10.41 31.01 17.94
N ASP A 2 9.07 30.97 17.98
CA ASP A 2 8.35 30.42 19.13
C ASP A 2 8.42 28.89 19.19
N LYS A 3 8.97 28.39 20.29
CA LYS A 3 8.98 26.98 20.70
C LYS A 3 7.62 26.29 20.50
N ARG A 4 6.53 27.03 20.74
CA ARG A 4 5.16 26.54 20.53
C ARG A 4 4.91 26.14 19.09
N LYS A 5 5.43 26.88 18.10
CA LYS A 5 5.24 26.55 16.67
C LYS A 5 5.83 25.19 16.31
N ILE A 6 6.98 24.82 16.89
CA ILE A 6 7.57 23.49 16.67
C ILE A 6 6.69 22.40 17.28
N ILE A 7 6.24 22.61 18.52
CA ILE A 7 5.35 21.66 19.21
C ILE A 7 4.04 21.50 18.44
N ASP A 8 3.48 22.58 17.92
CA ASP A 8 2.26 22.58 17.11
C ASP A 8 2.44 21.80 15.80
N ILE A 9 3.56 22.01 15.11
CA ILE A 9 3.87 21.26 13.87
C ILE A 9 4.05 19.78 14.16
N LEU A 10 4.79 19.42 15.22
CA LEU A 10 4.99 18.02 15.61
C LEU A 10 3.69 17.36 16.06
N SER A 11 2.84 18.09 16.79
CA SER A 11 1.52 17.61 17.21
C SER A 11 0.59 17.41 16.02
N SER A 12 0.60 18.34 15.06
CA SER A 12 -0.12 18.21 13.79
C SER A 12 0.37 17.00 12.99
N LEU A 13 1.69 16.83 12.85
CA LEU A 13 2.29 15.66 12.22
C LEU A 13 1.86 14.36 12.92
N ALA A 14 1.86 14.32 14.26
CA ALA A 14 1.43 13.16 15.02
C ALA A 14 -0.05 12.77 14.78
N ALA A 15 -0.91 13.76 14.50
CA ALA A 15 -2.29 13.57 14.08
C ALA A 15 -2.39 13.11 12.61
N GLU A 16 -1.61 13.68 11.70
CA GLU A 16 -1.53 13.25 10.30
C GLU A 16 -1.08 11.80 10.16
N TYR A 17 -0.06 11.38 10.93
CA TYR A 17 0.35 9.97 11.00
C TYR A 17 -0.74 9.05 11.54
N LYS A 18 -1.67 9.54 12.38
CA LYS A 18 -2.85 8.77 12.80
C LYS A 18 -3.80 8.52 11.65
N ILE A 19 -4.06 9.54 10.85
CA ILE A 19 -4.92 9.45 9.67
C ILE A 19 -4.27 8.51 8.63
N LEU A 20 -2.96 8.65 8.39
CA LEU A 20 -2.21 7.77 7.50
C LEU A 20 -2.24 6.31 7.95
N LEU A 21 -2.09 6.05 9.26
CA LEU A 21 -2.20 4.70 9.82
C LEU A 21 -3.60 4.10 9.56
N ASN A 22 -4.66 4.85 9.84
CA ASN A 22 -6.03 4.39 9.63
C ASN A 22 -6.30 4.09 8.14
N ASN A 23 -5.88 4.98 7.24
CA ASN A 23 -6.00 4.75 5.80
C ASN A 23 -5.18 3.53 5.34
N THR A 24 -3.99 3.29 5.92
CA THR A 24 -3.19 2.10 5.63
C THR A 24 -3.89 0.82 6.10
N MET A 25 -4.54 0.84 7.27
CA MET A 25 -5.38 -0.28 7.72
C MET A 25 -6.56 -0.53 6.77
N GLU A 26 -7.16 0.52 6.23
CA GLU A 26 -8.28 0.39 5.29
C GLU A 26 -7.85 -0.29 3.98
N ILE A 27 -6.70 0.08 3.43
CA ILE A 27 -6.13 -0.62 2.26
C ILE A 27 -5.98 -2.12 2.55
N LYS A 28 -5.45 -2.48 3.73
CA LYS A 28 -5.34 -3.89 4.12
C LYS A 28 -6.70 -4.59 4.19
N LYS A 29 -7.73 -3.95 4.74
CA LYS A 29 -9.09 -4.51 4.79
C LYS A 29 -9.67 -4.76 3.40
N VAL A 30 -9.53 -3.78 2.50
CA VAL A 30 -10.03 -3.90 1.11
C VAL A 30 -9.34 -5.05 0.38
N LEU A 31 -8.04 -5.25 0.61
CA LEU A 31 -7.28 -6.38 0.02
C LEU A 31 -7.70 -7.75 0.57
N LEU A 32 -8.13 -7.81 1.84
CA LEU A 32 -8.60 -9.03 2.50
C LEU A 32 -10.06 -9.39 2.17
N GLY A 33 -10.90 -8.39 1.91
CA GLY A 33 -12.31 -8.58 1.53
C GLY A 33 -12.52 -8.77 0.03
N ASP A 34 -13.75 -8.50 -0.40
CA ASP A 34 -14.07 -8.42 -1.82
C ASP A 34 -13.37 -7.21 -2.43
N LEU A 35 -12.48 -7.49 -3.38
CA LEU A 35 -11.60 -6.50 -3.99
C LEU A 35 -12.41 -5.58 -4.91
N ASN A 36 -12.96 -4.50 -4.35
CA ASN A 36 -13.53 -3.42 -5.14
C ASN A 36 -12.40 -2.50 -5.63
N GLU A 37 -12.15 -2.50 -6.94
CA GLU A 37 -11.08 -1.73 -7.58
C GLU A 37 -11.19 -0.23 -7.27
N ASP A 38 -12.40 0.34 -7.33
CA ASP A 38 -12.63 1.77 -7.10
C ASP A 38 -12.28 2.15 -5.66
N ILE A 39 -12.71 1.34 -4.69
CA ILE A 39 -12.41 1.56 -3.27
C ILE A 39 -10.91 1.44 -3.01
N LEU A 40 -10.24 0.44 -3.60
CA LEU A 40 -8.80 0.26 -3.44
C LEU A 40 -8.00 1.43 -4.03
N LYS A 41 -8.40 1.87 -5.23
CA LYS A 41 -7.79 3.00 -5.93
C LYS A 41 -7.97 4.30 -5.14
N GLU A 42 -9.17 4.57 -4.63
CA GLU A 42 -9.45 5.72 -3.79
C GLU A 42 -8.62 5.69 -2.50
N ALA A 43 -8.50 4.53 -1.86
CA ALA A 43 -7.73 4.36 -0.64
C ALA A 43 -6.24 4.68 -0.87
N PHE A 44 -5.63 4.18 -1.96
CA PHE A 44 -4.25 4.50 -2.33
C PHE A 44 -4.06 5.97 -2.76
N ASN A 45 -5.01 6.56 -3.47
CA ASN A 45 -4.96 7.97 -3.83
C ASN A 45 -4.98 8.87 -2.59
N THR A 46 -5.89 8.59 -1.67
CA THR A 46 -5.98 9.26 -0.36
C THR A 46 -4.66 9.14 0.40
N ARG A 47 -4.07 7.94 0.41
CA ARG A 47 -2.76 7.70 1.02
C ARG A 47 -1.67 8.60 0.44
N GLY A 48 -1.61 8.71 -0.89
CA GLY A 48 -0.65 9.55 -1.59
C GLY A 48 -0.79 11.03 -1.25
N LEU A 49 -2.02 11.53 -1.15
CA LEU A 49 -2.30 12.91 -0.73
C LEU A 49 -1.85 13.19 0.71
N LEU A 50 -2.10 12.26 1.63
CA LEU A 50 -1.64 12.37 3.02
C LEU A 50 -0.11 12.44 3.11
N ILE A 51 0.60 11.58 2.38
CA ILE A 51 2.07 11.59 2.35
C ILE A 51 2.61 12.92 1.79
N LYS A 52 1.99 13.45 0.73
CA LYS A 52 2.37 14.77 0.17
C LYS A 52 2.19 15.88 1.21
N LYS A 53 1.06 15.91 1.92
CA LYS A 53 0.78 16.88 2.98
C LYS A 53 1.84 16.82 4.09
N MET A 54 2.13 15.61 4.56
CA MET A 54 3.11 15.40 5.64
C MET A 54 4.53 15.78 5.22
N ASN A 55 4.92 15.49 3.98
CA ASN A 55 6.20 15.93 3.44
C ASN A 55 6.32 17.46 3.40
N SER A 56 5.24 18.18 3.10
CA SER A 56 5.22 19.65 3.19
C SER A 56 5.38 20.12 4.64
N SER A 57 4.69 19.50 5.60
CA SER A 57 4.85 19.79 7.03
C SER A 57 6.28 19.54 7.53
N ILE A 58 6.92 18.46 7.09
CA ILE A 58 8.32 18.13 7.42
C ILE A 58 9.29 19.14 6.79
N LYS A 59 9.07 19.54 5.54
CA LYS A 59 9.87 20.59 4.89
C LYS A 59 9.77 21.92 5.65
N TYR A 60 8.55 22.28 6.06
CA TYR A 60 8.34 23.48 6.86
C TYR A 60 9.08 23.39 8.20
N TYR A 61 8.91 22.28 8.94
CA TYR A 61 9.67 22.03 10.17
C TYR A 61 11.19 22.18 9.97
N ASN A 62 11.74 21.56 8.93
CA ASN A 62 13.17 21.63 8.64
C ASN A 62 13.64 23.05 8.30
N SER A 63 12.81 23.86 7.65
CA SER A 63 13.14 25.26 7.34
C SER A 63 13.17 26.15 8.57
N ILE A 64 12.52 25.74 9.67
CA ILE A 64 12.36 26.57 10.86
C ILE A 64 13.18 26.05 12.05
N LYS A 65 13.54 24.76 12.10
CA LYS A 65 14.24 24.18 13.27
C LYS A 65 15.58 24.86 13.62
N GLU A 66 16.28 25.43 12.65
CA GLU A 66 17.60 26.06 12.83
C GLU A 66 17.54 27.45 13.49
N PHE A 67 16.36 28.07 13.55
CA PHE A 67 16.17 29.39 14.19
C PHE A 67 15.80 29.30 15.68
N VAL A 68 16.00 28.13 16.29
CA VAL A 68 15.83 27.93 17.73
C VAL A 68 17.21 27.92 18.38
N GLY A 69 17.50 28.96 19.16
CA GLY A 69 18.75 29.06 19.90
C GLY A 69 18.87 27.98 20.99
N PRO A 70 20.07 27.81 21.59
CA PRO A 70 20.27 26.87 22.68
C PRO A 70 19.36 27.25 23.85
N THR A 71 18.55 26.30 24.32
CA THR A 71 17.61 26.54 25.43
C THR A 71 17.75 25.48 26.50
N ASP A 72 17.51 25.88 27.76
CA ASP A 72 17.48 25.01 28.93
C ASP A 72 16.65 23.75 28.67
N SER A 73 17.32 22.59 28.80
CA SER A 73 17.01 21.35 28.09
C SER A 73 15.85 20.53 28.69
N THR A 74 15.56 20.65 29.98
CA THR A 74 14.77 19.63 30.69
C THR A 74 13.27 19.65 30.40
N GLY A 75 12.64 20.82 30.29
CA GLY A 75 11.20 20.93 29.98
C GLY A 75 10.89 20.76 28.49
N TRP A 76 11.78 21.25 27.63
CA TRP A 76 11.60 21.26 26.18
C TRP A 76 11.73 19.86 25.58
N ASP A 77 12.65 19.06 26.11
CA ASP A 77 12.79 17.66 25.73
C ASP A 77 11.49 16.89 26.00
N THR A 78 10.79 17.18 27.09
CA THR A 78 9.57 16.44 27.47
C THR A 78 8.39 16.76 26.54
N GLU A 79 8.14 18.03 26.22
CA GLU A 79 7.02 18.46 25.36
C GLU A 79 7.18 18.03 23.89
N ILE A 80 8.41 17.98 23.39
CA ILE A 80 8.71 17.51 22.03
C ILE A 80 8.74 15.98 21.97
N ASN A 81 9.15 15.30 23.05
CA ASN A 81 9.25 13.85 23.10
C ASN A 81 7.90 13.16 22.89
N GLU A 82 6.82 13.65 23.50
CA GLU A 82 5.52 13.00 23.36
C GLU A 82 5.02 12.92 21.89
N PRO A 83 4.95 14.03 21.14
CA PRO A 83 4.64 13.99 19.71
C PRO A 83 5.59 13.09 18.91
N LEU A 84 6.90 13.14 19.16
CA LEU A 84 7.88 12.31 18.47
C LEU A 84 7.67 10.81 18.72
N GLN A 85 7.41 10.41 19.97
CA GLN A 85 7.09 9.03 20.30
C GLN A 85 5.79 8.58 19.64
N LYS A 86 4.76 9.45 19.63
CA LYS A 86 3.49 9.20 18.92
C LYS A 86 3.68 9.05 17.40
N ILE A 87 4.60 9.79 16.80
CA ILE A 87 4.97 9.67 15.38
C ILE A 87 5.70 8.35 15.15
N LYS A 88 6.76 8.07 15.92
CA LYS A 88 7.59 6.87 15.81
C LYS A 88 6.78 5.59 15.94
N LYS A 89 5.90 5.51 16.95
CA LYS A 89 5.01 4.35 17.15
C LYS A 89 4.12 4.09 15.94
N LYS A 90 3.54 5.14 15.35
CA LYS A 90 2.66 5.01 14.18
C LYS A 90 3.42 4.67 12.91
N LEU A 91 4.60 5.25 12.71
CA LEU A 91 5.49 4.90 11.60
C LEU A 91 5.84 3.41 11.62
N ASN A 92 6.24 2.89 12.77
CA ASN A 92 6.55 1.47 12.92
C ASN A 92 5.33 0.59 12.58
N ALA A 93 4.14 0.95 13.06
CA ALA A 93 2.91 0.23 12.73
C ALA A 93 2.58 0.31 11.22
N ILE A 94 2.78 1.45 10.58
CA ILE A 94 2.59 1.62 9.13
C ILE A 94 3.57 0.74 8.35
N VAL A 95 4.84 0.63 8.78
CA VAL A 95 5.84 -0.22 8.13
C VAL A 95 5.42 -1.68 8.15
N VAL A 96 5.00 -2.19 9.31
CA VAL A 96 4.50 -3.57 9.44
C VAL A 96 3.28 -3.80 8.53
N LEU A 97 2.32 -2.87 8.53
CA LEU A 97 1.16 -2.97 7.65
C LEU A 97 1.53 -2.92 6.15
N ASN A 98 2.61 -2.23 5.78
CA ASN A 98 3.08 -2.22 4.39
C ASN A 98 3.62 -3.57 3.96
N GLU A 99 4.35 -4.26 4.84
CA GLU A 99 4.83 -5.62 4.57
C GLU A 99 3.66 -6.56 4.33
N ASP A 100 2.63 -6.49 5.17
CA ASP A 100 1.38 -7.25 4.99
C ASP A 100 0.69 -6.93 3.66
N ILE A 101 0.52 -5.64 3.34
CA ILE A 101 -0.12 -5.18 2.10
C ILE A 101 0.65 -5.68 0.87
N VAL A 102 1.98 -5.62 0.89
CA VAL A 102 2.82 -6.13 -0.20
C VAL A 102 2.63 -7.63 -0.36
N SER A 103 2.58 -8.38 0.75
CA SER A 103 2.32 -9.82 0.72
C SER A 103 0.96 -10.14 0.08
N LEU A 104 -0.10 -9.44 0.49
CA LEU A 104 -1.45 -9.60 -0.06
C LEU A 104 -1.51 -9.29 -1.56
N ILE A 105 -0.89 -8.20 -2.00
CA ILE A 105 -0.83 -7.83 -3.43
C ILE A 105 -0.12 -8.94 -4.23
N LYS A 106 1.02 -9.44 -3.73
CA LYS A 106 1.75 -10.54 -4.38
C LYS A 106 0.89 -11.80 -4.48
N GLN A 107 0.19 -12.15 -3.42
CA GLN A 107 -0.72 -13.29 -3.42
C GLN A 107 -1.80 -13.15 -4.51
N ARG A 108 -2.46 -11.98 -4.60
CA ARG A 108 -3.47 -11.73 -5.63
C ARG A 108 -2.91 -11.80 -7.05
N ILE A 109 -1.72 -11.24 -7.29
CA ILE A 109 -1.05 -11.33 -8.59
C ILE A 109 -0.75 -12.79 -8.94
N ASN A 110 -0.33 -13.60 -7.97
CA ASN A 110 -0.07 -15.04 -8.18
C ASN A 110 -1.36 -15.81 -8.51
N GLU A 111 -2.47 -15.52 -7.83
CA GLU A 111 -3.79 -16.11 -8.10
C GLU A 111 -4.26 -15.80 -9.54
N ILE A 112 -4.12 -14.54 -9.97
CA ILE A 112 -4.43 -14.10 -11.34
C ILE A 112 -3.52 -14.82 -12.34
N THR A 113 -2.22 -14.83 -12.10
CA THR A 113 -1.23 -15.45 -12.99
C THR A 113 -1.49 -16.95 -13.14
N SER A 114 -1.81 -17.66 -12.05
CA SER A 114 -2.18 -19.07 -12.09
C SER A 114 -3.42 -19.31 -12.94
N SER A 115 -4.42 -18.44 -12.84
CA SER A 115 -5.65 -18.52 -13.64
C SER A 115 -5.37 -18.33 -15.14
N LEU A 116 -4.49 -17.38 -15.49
CA LEU A 116 -4.07 -17.17 -16.88
C LEU A 116 -3.34 -18.38 -17.46
N VAL A 117 -2.45 -19.02 -16.69
CA VAL A 117 -1.76 -20.25 -17.10
C VAL A 117 -2.77 -21.37 -17.39
N LYS A 118 -3.76 -21.58 -16.52
CA LYS A 118 -4.80 -22.60 -16.73
C LYS A 118 -5.63 -22.35 -18.00
N ILE A 119 -5.92 -21.10 -18.33
CA ILE A 119 -6.61 -20.75 -19.59
C ILE A 119 -5.75 -21.13 -20.80
N GLN A 120 -4.43 -20.87 -20.73
CA GLN A 120 -3.50 -21.25 -21.78
C GLN A 120 -3.39 -22.76 -21.96
N GLU A 121 -3.35 -23.52 -20.86
CA GLU A 121 -3.39 -24.98 -20.87
C GLU A 121 -4.69 -25.51 -21.51
N GLY A 122 -5.84 -24.91 -21.15
CA GLY A 122 -7.13 -25.23 -21.76
C GLY A 122 -7.15 -24.98 -23.27
N LYS A 123 -6.57 -23.87 -23.74
CA LYS A 123 -6.40 -23.60 -25.17
C LYS A 123 -5.55 -24.66 -25.86
N HIS A 124 -4.44 -25.08 -25.24
CA HIS A 124 -3.58 -26.14 -25.77
C HIS A 124 -4.31 -27.49 -25.88
N PHE A 125 -5.10 -27.84 -24.86
CA PHE A 125 -5.92 -29.04 -24.83
C PHE A 125 -6.94 -29.07 -25.98
N VAL A 126 -7.71 -27.99 -26.17
CA VAL A 126 -8.67 -27.87 -27.29
C VAL A 126 -7.96 -27.97 -28.65
N GLY A 127 -6.78 -27.34 -28.78
CA GLY A 127 -5.96 -27.45 -29.99
C GLY A 127 -5.52 -28.88 -30.31
N THR A 128 -5.16 -29.64 -29.27
CA THR A 128 -4.80 -31.06 -29.39
C THR A 128 -5.99 -31.91 -29.86
N ILE A 129 -7.17 -31.71 -29.27
CA ILE A 129 -8.40 -32.41 -29.70
C ILE A 129 -8.69 -32.12 -31.19
N LYS A 130 -8.63 -30.84 -31.61
CA LYS A 130 -8.89 -30.45 -33.01
C LYS A 130 -7.91 -31.10 -33.98
N LYS A 131 -6.62 -31.20 -33.63
CA LYS A 131 -5.62 -31.92 -34.43
C LYS A 131 -5.95 -33.40 -34.52
N HIS A 132 -6.39 -34.02 -33.43
CA HIS A 132 -6.76 -35.45 -33.42
C HIS A 132 -7.95 -35.72 -34.34
N TYR A 133 -9.01 -34.91 -34.27
CA TYR A 133 -10.16 -34.99 -35.17
C TYR A 133 -9.77 -34.77 -36.64
N ASN A 134 -8.97 -33.76 -36.94
CA ASN A 134 -8.55 -33.45 -38.31
C ASN A 134 -7.54 -34.45 -38.90
N ASN A 135 -6.81 -35.17 -38.05
CA ASN A 135 -5.85 -36.20 -38.46
C ASN A 135 -6.44 -37.61 -38.40
N THR A 136 -7.70 -37.77 -38.00
CA THR A 136 -8.40 -39.04 -38.15
C THR A 136 -8.69 -39.18 -39.65
N PRO A 137 -8.10 -40.15 -40.37
CA PRO A 137 -8.42 -40.37 -41.78
C PRO A 137 -9.92 -40.61 -41.86
N SER A 138 -10.61 -40.00 -42.82
CA SER A 138 -11.98 -40.40 -43.12
C SER A 138 -11.95 -41.87 -43.52
N LEU A 139 -12.28 -42.76 -42.58
CA LEU A 139 -12.69 -44.14 -42.84
C LEU A 139 -14.08 -44.11 -43.47
N VAL A 140 -14.18 -43.43 -44.62
CA VAL A 140 -15.32 -43.44 -45.53
C VAL A 140 -14.74 -43.81 -46.90
N ASP A 141 -14.31 -45.06 -47.00
CA ASP A 141 -14.35 -45.91 -48.21
C ASP A 141 -13.68 -47.25 -47.87
N LEU A 142 -14.35 -48.01 -47.00
CA LEU A 142 -14.13 -49.44 -46.84
C LEU A 142 -15.50 -50.12 -46.85
N CYS A 143 -16.14 -50.12 -48.03
CA CYS A 143 -17.08 -51.11 -48.55
C CYS A 143 -17.84 -50.51 -49.74
N GLY A 144 -17.47 -50.89 -50.97
CA GLY A 144 -18.26 -50.61 -52.18
C GLY A 144 -17.44 -50.42 -53.44
#